data_AF-A0A850CLM0-F1
#
_entry.id   AF-A0A850CLM0-F1
#
_cell.length_a   1.000
_cell.length_b   1.000
_cell.length_c   1.000
_cell.angle_alpha   90.00
_cell.angle_beta   90.00
_cell.angle_gamma   90.00
#
_symmetry.space_group_name_H-M   'P 1'
#
loop_
_entity.id
_entity.type
_entity.pdbx_description
1 polymer ?
#
loop_
_entity_poly.entity_id
_entity_poly.type
_entity_poly.pdbx_seq_one_letter_code
_entity_poly.pdbx_strand_id
1 'polypeptide(L)'
;MVRAKAAYTTRFARRLFLESAGPYALQTAGTPRSGDVVLARVVEIGQHQRLEDSSGRRAALFVGDEILVAYGARYAPDQFEAEVPADLGPTRLVAAGGLAANVVSQHAEMLEATTLEPIGLVVDHAGVVNLRRCAPYSVAGAPTPRHPGRVPTIAVLGTSMNSGKTTTVGSIVRGLSRAGLTVAAGKVTGTGAGGDPGVFADSGASRVLDFTDFGHPSTYLLPHEEIAGLTRAIRDELLLGSPDVVVLEVADGLFQRETAQLVADPAFGSMVDAVVFAAGEALGAVAGLERLRSLGLPVMAVSGLLTASPLATEEARGHLPVPVWGPEQLAGPKAAALVPPVSALPARPESARIHAASSAEPVAV
;
A
#
# COMPACT_ATOMS: atom_id res chain seq x y z
N MET A 1 -23.87 -12.41 -8.13
CA MET A 1 -23.02 -11.27 -7.73
C MET A 1 -23.57 -10.44 -6.58
N VAL A 2 -24.83 -9.94 -6.61
CA VAL A 2 -25.37 -9.07 -5.53
C VAL A 2 -25.28 -9.69 -4.13
N ARG A 3 -25.43 -11.02 -4.01
CA ARG A 3 -25.33 -11.75 -2.74
C ARG A 3 -23.90 -12.12 -2.29
N ALA A 4 -22.91 -12.03 -3.18
CA ALA A 4 -21.53 -12.37 -2.84
C ALA A 4 -20.91 -11.30 -1.95
N LYS A 5 -20.09 -11.72 -0.97
CA LYS A 5 -19.33 -10.80 -0.10
C LYS A 5 -18.19 -10.20 -0.92
N ALA A 6 -18.24 -8.89 -1.14
CA ALA A 6 -17.20 -8.18 -1.87
C ALA A 6 -16.10 -7.71 -0.93
N ALA A 7 -14.86 -8.00 -1.29
CA ALA A 7 -13.71 -7.65 -0.50
C ALA A 7 -13.27 -6.18 -0.67
N TYR A 8 -12.41 -5.71 0.23
CA TYR A 8 -11.81 -4.38 0.17
C TYR A 8 -11.12 -4.10 -1.18
N THR A 9 -10.33 -5.04 -1.71
CA THR A 9 -9.62 -4.89 -3.00
C THR A 9 -10.58 -4.77 -4.18
N THR A 10 -11.78 -5.34 -4.10
CA THR A 10 -12.79 -5.32 -5.18
C THR A 10 -13.86 -4.24 -4.98
N ARG A 11 -13.71 -3.33 -4.00
CA ARG A 11 -14.74 -2.32 -3.65
C ARG A 11 -15.19 -1.46 -4.83
N PHE A 12 -14.27 -1.06 -5.72
CA PHE A 12 -14.62 -0.24 -6.89
C PHE A 12 -15.30 -1.04 -7.98
N ALA A 13 -14.84 -2.27 -8.24
CA ALA A 13 -15.52 -3.19 -9.14
C ALA A 13 -16.95 -3.45 -8.64
N ARG A 14 -17.12 -3.71 -7.33
CA ARG A 14 -18.42 -3.88 -6.69
C ARG A 14 -19.32 -2.67 -6.87
N ARG A 15 -18.81 -1.45 -6.68
CA ARG A 15 -19.58 -0.21 -6.90
C ARG A 15 -20.09 -0.14 -8.33
N LEU A 16 -19.21 -0.35 -9.32
CA LEU A 16 -19.60 -0.35 -10.74
C LEU A 16 -20.64 -1.43 -11.05
N PHE A 17 -20.54 -2.61 -10.44
CA PHE A 17 -21.52 -3.69 -10.62
C PHE A 17 -22.90 -3.36 -10.04
N LEU A 18 -22.96 -2.53 -8.99
CA LEU A 18 -24.23 -2.08 -8.41
C LEU A 18 -24.84 -0.91 -9.19
N GLU A 19 -24.00 -0.08 -9.81
CA GLU A 19 -24.42 1.07 -10.63
C GLU A 19 -24.81 0.67 -12.07
N SER A 20 -24.22 -0.40 -12.60
CA SER A 20 -24.43 -0.86 -13.97
C SER A 20 -25.56 -1.90 -14.05
N ALA A 21 -26.52 -1.69 -14.97
CA ALA A 21 -27.58 -2.66 -15.28
C ALA A 21 -27.18 -3.73 -16.32
N GLY A 22 -25.90 -3.77 -16.72
CA GLY A 22 -25.41 -4.66 -17.76
C GLY A 22 -25.25 -6.11 -17.31
N PRO A 23 -25.38 -7.10 -18.22
CA PRO A 23 -25.13 -8.49 -17.89
C PRO A 23 -23.64 -8.72 -17.63
N TYR A 24 -23.34 -9.38 -16.52
CA TYR A 24 -22.01 -9.93 -16.24
C TYR A 24 -22.01 -11.43 -16.48
N ALA A 25 -20.93 -11.94 -17.06
CA ALA A 25 -20.71 -13.37 -17.27
C ALA A 25 -19.55 -13.87 -16.41
N LEU A 26 -19.42 -15.19 -16.33
CA LEU A 26 -18.28 -15.85 -15.70
C LEU A 26 -17.50 -16.63 -16.76
N GLN A 27 -16.21 -16.35 -16.85
CA GLN A 27 -15.27 -17.13 -17.66
C GLN A 27 -14.62 -18.19 -16.75
N THR A 28 -14.83 -19.46 -17.09
CA THR A 28 -14.43 -20.61 -16.27
C THR A 28 -13.13 -21.28 -16.73
N ALA A 29 -12.45 -20.71 -17.72
CA ALA A 29 -11.18 -21.20 -18.25
C ALA A 29 -10.24 -20.04 -18.62
N GLY A 30 -8.93 -20.29 -18.55
CA GLY A 30 -7.89 -19.31 -18.89
C GLY A 30 -6.89 -19.13 -17.75
N THR A 31 -5.89 -18.29 -18.00
CA THR A 31 -4.84 -17.95 -17.03
C THR A 31 -5.16 -16.60 -16.38
N PRO A 32 -5.38 -16.54 -15.06
CA PRO A 32 -5.68 -15.28 -14.39
C PRO A 32 -4.46 -14.37 -14.37
N ARG A 33 -4.72 -13.06 -14.32
CA ARG A 33 -3.70 -12.01 -14.17
C ARG A 33 -3.89 -11.28 -12.84
N SER A 34 -2.83 -10.62 -12.38
CA SER A 34 -2.91 -9.74 -11.22
C SER A 34 -3.98 -8.66 -11.45
N GLY A 35 -4.91 -8.54 -10.51
CA GLY A 35 -6.05 -7.63 -10.55
C GLY A 35 -7.30 -8.21 -11.21
N ASP A 36 -7.27 -9.41 -11.79
CA ASP A 36 -8.48 -10.00 -12.36
C ASP A 36 -9.46 -10.33 -11.24
N VAL A 37 -10.70 -9.87 -11.40
CA VAL A 37 -11.77 -10.08 -10.43
C VAL A 37 -12.35 -11.47 -10.61
N VAL A 38 -12.41 -12.25 -9.53
CA VAL A 38 -12.89 -13.62 -9.52
C VAL A 38 -14.02 -13.78 -8.51
N LEU A 39 -15.09 -14.45 -8.95
CA LEU A 39 -16.10 -14.98 -8.04
C LEU A 39 -15.63 -16.37 -7.60
N ALA A 40 -15.50 -16.57 -6.29
CA ALA A 40 -15.04 -17.83 -5.73
C ALA A 40 -15.97 -18.30 -4.60
N ARG A 41 -16.02 -19.61 -4.39
CA ARG A 41 -16.68 -20.24 -3.25
C ARG A 41 -15.65 -20.59 -2.19
N VAL A 42 -15.98 -20.31 -0.94
CA VAL A 42 -15.19 -20.80 0.21
C VAL A 42 -15.46 -22.28 0.41
N VAL A 43 -14.44 -23.12 0.32
CA VAL A 43 -14.58 -24.58 0.49
C VAL A 43 -14.08 -25.07 1.84
N GLU A 44 -13.10 -24.38 2.42
CA GLU A 44 -12.53 -24.71 3.73
C GLU A 44 -11.99 -23.45 4.40
N ILE A 45 -12.25 -23.31 5.70
CA ILE A 45 -11.78 -22.17 6.50
C ILE A 45 -10.40 -22.50 7.08
N GLY A 46 -9.44 -21.60 6.83
CA GLY A 46 -8.09 -21.67 7.36
C GLY A 46 -7.72 -20.37 8.11
N GLN A 47 -6.51 -19.86 7.87
CA GLN A 47 -5.96 -18.68 8.54
C GLN A 47 -6.88 -17.45 8.46
N HIS A 48 -7.37 -17.12 7.27
CA HIS A 48 -8.25 -15.96 7.06
C HIS A 48 -9.71 -16.38 7.22
N GLN A 49 -10.21 -16.34 8.46
CA GLN A 49 -11.59 -16.67 8.83
C GLN A 49 -12.59 -15.53 8.58
N ARG A 50 -12.07 -14.36 8.19
CA ARG A 50 -12.86 -13.16 7.90
C ARG A 50 -12.38 -12.53 6.60
N LEU A 51 -13.31 -11.98 5.84
CA LEU A 51 -13.05 -11.14 4.69
C LEU A 51 -13.31 -9.69 5.08
N GLU A 52 -12.35 -8.83 4.84
CA GLU A 52 -12.57 -7.39 4.94
C GLU A 52 -13.43 -6.94 3.77
N ASP A 53 -14.63 -6.45 4.05
CA ASP A 53 -15.59 -6.06 3.03
C ASP A 53 -15.29 -4.68 2.44
N SER A 54 -16.09 -4.28 1.45
CA SER A 54 -15.93 -2.99 0.75
C SER A 54 -16.02 -1.75 1.65
N SER A 55 -16.53 -1.88 2.88
CA SER A 55 -16.57 -0.81 3.89
C SER A 55 -15.44 -0.90 4.92
N GLY A 56 -14.53 -1.87 4.79
CA GLY A 56 -13.46 -2.13 5.77
C GLY A 56 -13.93 -2.99 6.96
N ARG A 57 -15.18 -3.48 6.97
CA ARG A 57 -15.67 -4.33 8.05
C ARG A 57 -15.22 -5.78 7.83
N ARG A 58 -14.74 -6.43 8.89
CA ARG A 58 -14.31 -7.84 8.86
C ARG A 58 -15.51 -8.77 8.96
N ALA A 59 -16.08 -9.16 7.81
CA ALA A 59 -17.18 -10.10 7.72
C ALA A 59 -16.70 -11.55 7.94
N ALA A 60 -17.38 -12.32 8.80
CA ALA A 60 -17.09 -13.73 9.00
C ALA A 60 -17.28 -14.53 7.70
N LEU A 61 -16.39 -15.50 7.46
CA LEU A 61 -16.49 -16.45 6.36
C LEU A 61 -17.04 -17.79 6.85
N PHE A 62 -17.88 -18.40 6.03
CA PHE A 62 -18.43 -19.73 6.21
C PHE A 62 -18.20 -20.54 4.94
N VAL A 63 -18.06 -21.86 5.10
CA VAL A 63 -18.02 -22.78 3.96
C VAL A 63 -19.31 -22.62 3.15
N GLY A 64 -19.16 -22.55 1.82
CA GLY A 64 -20.25 -22.30 0.87
C GLY A 64 -20.49 -20.83 0.56
N ASP A 65 -19.88 -19.88 1.29
CA ASP A 65 -19.97 -18.46 0.95
C ASP A 65 -19.41 -18.20 -0.46
N GLU A 66 -20.12 -17.40 -1.24
CA GLU A 66 -19.58 -16.78 -2.44
C GLU A 66 -18.93 -15.44 -2.10
N ILE A 67 -17.68 -15.27 -2.53
CA ILE A 67 -16.89 -14.07 -2.31
C ILE A 67 -16.39 -13.49 -3.64
N LEU A 68 -16.30 -12.16 -3.70
CA LEU A 68 -15.75 -11.43 -4.82
C LEU A 68 -14.38 -10.86 -4.42
N VAL A 69 -13.33 -11.49 -4.92
CA VAL A 69 -11.92 -11.19 -4.60
C VAL A 69 -11.14 -10.93 -5.90
N ALA A 70 -9.87 -10.54 -5.78
CA ALA A 70 -9.00 -10.36 -6.93
C ALA A 70 -7.80 -11.31 -6.87
N TYR A 71 -7.35 -11.77 -8.03
CA TYR A 71 -6.05 -12.45 -8.10
C TYR A 71 -4.92 -11.46 -7.86
N GLY A 72 -3.90 -11.85 -7.09
CA GLY A 72 -2.74 -10.99 -6.85
C GLY A 72 -1.66 -11.67 -6.03
N ALA A 73 -0.40 -11.36 -6.31
CA ALA A 73 0.73 -11.88 -5.56
C ALA A 73 0.80 -11.25 -4.15
N ARG A 74 1.33 -11.98 -3.18
CA ARG A 74 1.49 -11.50 -1.80
C ARG A 74 2.90 -11.73 -1.30
N TYR A 75 3.45 -10.70 -0.65
CA TYR A 75 4.66 -10.80 0.16
C TYR A 75 4.31 -10.40 1.58
N ALA A 76 4.35 -11.36 2.51
CA ALA A 76 4.10 -11.13 3.93
C ALA A 76 4.93 -12.13 4.74
N PRO A 77 6.14 -11.76 5.21
CA PRO A 77 7.07 -12.68 5.88
C PRO A 77 6.48 -13.41 7.09
N ASP A 78 5.65 -12.73 7.89
CA ASP A 78 4.99 -13.33 9.06
C ASP A 78 3.68 -14.06 8.69
N GLN A 79 3.36 -14.19 7.39
CA GLN A 79 2.17 -14.89 6.91
C GLN A 79 2.42 -15.77 5.68
N PHE A 80 2.08 -15.30 4.48
CA PHE A 80 2.14 -16.06 3.24
C PHE A 80 2.93 -15.29 2.19
N GLU A 81 3.82 -15.98 1.50
CA GLU A 81 4.28 -15.62 0.17
C GLU A 81 3.40 -16.34 -0.85
N ALA A 82 2.93 -15.63 -1.87
CA ALA A 82 2.02 -16.21 -2.84
C ALA A 82 2.12 -15.56 -4.21
N GLU A 83 1.81 -16.35 -5.25
CA GLU A 83 1.85 -15.95 -6.65
C GLU A 83 0.51 -16.20 -7.35
N VAL A 84 0.26 -15.46 -8.42
CA VAL A 84 -0.94 -15.64 -9.24
C VAL A 84 -0.87 -17.02 -9.92
N PRO A 85 -1.91 -17.87 -9.82
CA PRO A 85 -1.91 -19.20 -10.41
C PRO A 85 -1.87 -19.17 -11.95
N ALA A 86 -1.43 -20.28 -12.55
CA ALA A 86 -1.38 -20.44 -14.02
C ALA A 86 -2.76 -20.76 -14.64
N ASP A 87 -3.74 -21.12 -13.83
CA ASP A 87 -5.10 -21.49 -14.23
C ASP A 87 -6.14 -21.09 -13.17
N LEU A 88 -7.42 -21.43 -13.42
CA LEU A 88 -8.54 -21.17 -12.50
C LEU A 88 -8.86 -22.38 -11.60
N GLY A 89 -7.88 -23.25 -11.34
CA GLY A 89 -8.02 -24.34 -10.38
C GLY A 89 -8.18 -23.85 -8.93
N PRO A 90 -8.35 -24.78 -7.96
CA PRO A 90 -8.42 -24.45 -6.55
C PRO A 90 -7.27 -23.53 -6.10
N THR A 91 -7.59 -22.50 -5.33
CA THR A 91 -6.63 -21.47 -4.91
C THR A 91 -6.84 -21.11 -3.45
N ARG A 92 -6.07 -20.15 -2.92
CA ARG A 92 -6.12 -19.77 -1.51
C ARG A 92 -6.49 -18.30 -1.35
N LEU A 93 -7.27 -17.99 -0.32
CA LEU A 93 -7.41 -16.63 0.17
C LEU A 93 -6.14 -16.31 0.95
N VAL A 94 -5.20 -15.58 0.33
CA VAL A 94 -3.90 -15.28 0.94
C VAL A 94 -3.90 -13.97 1.69
N ALA A 95 -4.88 -13.09 1.53
CA ALA A 95 -5.05 -11.90 2.38
C ALA A 95 -6.53 -11.60 2.63
N ALA A 96 -6.86 -11.22 3.87
CA ALA A 96 -8.22 -10.88 4.29
C ALA A 96 -8.83 -9.69 3.51
N GLY A 97 -8.01 -8.82 2.92
CA GLY A 97 -8.47 -7.75 2.03
C GLY A 97 -9.04 -8.24 0.69
N GLY A 98 -8.98 -9.55 0.42
CA GLY A 98 -9.58 -10.18 -0.76
C GLY A 98 -8.57 -10.51 -1.84
N LEU A 99 -7.51 -11.24 -1.47
CA LEU A 99 -6.49 -11.67 -2.42
C LEU A 99 -6.50 -13.19 -2.61
N ALA A 100 -6.73 -13.63 -3.84
CA ALA A 100 -6.67 -15.03 -4.25
C ALA A 100 -5.32 -15.32 -4.91
N ALA A 101 -4.62 -16.37 -4.48
CA ALA A 101 -3.31 -16.75 -5.01
C ALA A 101 -2.91 -18.18 -4.59
N ASN A 102 -1.87 -18.72 -5.23
CA ASN A 102 -1.22 -19.94 -4.78
C ASN A 102 -0.11 -19.62 -3.78
N VAL A 103 -0.18 -20.24 -2.61
CA VAL A 103 0.86 -20.11 -1.57
C VAL A 103 2.14 -20.77 -2.06
N VAL A 104 3.24 -20.04 -1.99
CA VAL A 104 4.60 -20.50 -2.30
C VAL A 104 5.31 -20.88 -1.02
N SER A 105 5.25 -20.01 -0.01
CA SER A 105 5.81 -20.26 1.32
C SER A 105 4.90 -19.69 2.41
N GLN A 106 5.01 -20.26 3.61
CA GLN A 106 4.15 -19.94 4.76
C GLN A 106 4.99 -19.85 6.03
N HIS A 107 4.71 -18.84 6.85
CA HIS A 107 5.31 -18.68 8.16
C HIS A 107 4.88 -19.82 9.10
N ALA A 108 5.81 -20.34 9.91
CA ALA A 108 5.62 -21.55 10.72
C ALA A 108 4.44 -21.48 11.71
N GLU A 109 4.06 -20.28 12.15
CA GLU A 109 2.95 -20.08 13.09
C GLU A 109 1.57 -19.92 12.42
N MET A 110 1.52 -19.88 11.08
CA MET A 110 0.25 -19.73 10.36
C MET A 110 -0.46 -21.06 10.22
N LEU A 111 -1.79 -21.03 10.33
CA LEU A 111 -2.63 -22.10 9.80
C LEU A 111 -2.57 -22.08 8.27
N GLU A 112 -2.95 -23.21 7.65
CA GLU A 112 -3.18 -23.28 6.21
C GLU A 112 -4.11 -22.17 5.74
N ALA A 113 -3.86 -21.63 4.55
CA ALA A 113 -4.71 -20.57 3.99
C ALA A 113 -6.11 -21.09 3.62
N THR A 114 -7.14 -20.27 3.89
CA THR A 114 -8.54 -20.55 3.55
C THR A 114 -8.66 -20.95 2.07
N THR A 115 -9.25 -22.10 1.82
CA THR A 115 -9.34 -22.71 0.49
C THR A 115 -10.50 -22.10 -0.29
N LEU A 116 -10.23 -21.73 -1.54
CA LEU A 116 -11.20 -21.17 -2.46
C LEU A 116 -11.33 -22.07 -3.70
N GLU A 117 -12.56 -22.26 -4.14
CA GLU A 117 -12.89 -22.82 -5.46
C GLU A 117 -13.31 -21.64 -6.37
N PRO A 118 -12.50 -21.25 -7.36
CA PRO A 118 -12.91 -20.25 -8.34
C PRO A 118 -14.14 -20.75 -9.12
N ILE A 119 -15.20 -19.95 -9.11
CA ILE A 119 -16.39 -20.19 -9.95
C ILE A 119 -16.13 -19.65 -11.36
N GLY A 120 -15.45 -18.50 -11.45
CA GLY A 120 -14.98 -17.94 -12.71
C GLY A 120 -14.54 -16.49 -12.60
N LEU A 121 -13.76 -16.04 -13.59
CA LEU A 121 -13.41 -14.65 -13.77
C LEU A 121 -14.65 -13.84 -14.16
N VAL A 122 -14.80 -12.66 -13.58
CA VAL A 122 -15.91 -11.76 -13.91
C VAL A 122 -15.64 -11.12 -15.27
N VAL A 123 -16.61 -11.20 -16.18
CA VAL A 123 -16.51 -10.65 -17.53
C VAL A 123 -17.63 -9.65 -17.76
N ASP A 124 -17.28 -8.50 -18.35
CA ASP A 124 -18.21 -7.51 -18.88
C ASP A 124 -18.05 -7.38 -20.41
N HIS A 125 -18.74 -6.42 -21.01
CA HIS A 125 -18.71 -6.15 -22.46
C HIS A 125 -17.31 -5.83 -23.02
N ALA A 126 -16.35 -5.44 -22.18
CA ALA A 126 -14.98 -5.13 -22.55
C ALA A 126 -13.99 -6.24 -22.12
N GLY A 127 -14.49 -7.39 -21.69
CA GLY A 127 -13.70 -8.58 -21.35
C GLY A 127 -13.58 -8.81 -19.85
N VAL A 128 -12.56 -9.55 -19.42
CA VAL A 128 -12.30 -9.83 -18.00
C VAL A 128 -12.16 -8.51 -17.23
N VAL A 129 -12.94 -8.37 -16.17
CA VAL A 129 -12.91 -7.22 -15.27
C VAL A 129 -11.62 -7.29 -14.45
N ASN A 130 -10.81 -6.24 -14.59
CA ASN A 130 -9.56 -6.08 -13.87
C ASN A 130 -9.64 -4.82 -12.99
N LEU A 131 -9.07 -4.87 -11.78
CA LEU A 131 -9.09 -3.76 -10.82
C LEU A 131 -8.59 -2.44 -11.42
N ARG A 132 -7.60 -2.46 -12.31
CA ARG A 132 -7.08 -1.25 -12.99
C ARG A 132 -8.12 -0.54 -13.85
N ARG A 133 -9.06 -1.29 -14.44
CA ARG A 133 -10.18 -0.73 -15.22
C ARG A 133 -11.27 -0.13 -14.32
N CYS A 134 -11.33 -0.57 -13.07
CA CYS A 134 -12.34 -0.13 -12.10
C CYS A 134 -11.84 1.00 -11.18
N ALA A 135 -10.53 1.24 -11.16
CA ALA A 135 -9.89 2.18 -10.26
C ALA A 135 -10.38 3.62 -10.49
N PRO A 136 -10.65 4.40 -9.42
CA PRO A 136 -10.99 5.81 -9.55
C PRO A 136 -9.83 6.68 -10.06
N TYR A 137 -8.58 6.23 -9.91
CA TYR A 137 -7.39 6.95 -10.35
C TYR A 137 -6.51 6.07 -11.26
N SER A 138 -5.67 6.73 -12.06
CA SER A 138 -4.73 6.06 -12.97
C SER A 138 -3.32 6.63 -12.82
N VAL A 139 -2.31 5.78 -13.06
CA VAL A 139 -0.90 6.20 -13.07
C VAL A 139 -0.57 7.09 -14.29
N ALA A 140 -1.36 6.99 -15.37
CA ALA A 140 -1.10 7.71 -16.61
C ALA A 140 -1.54 9.19 -16.57
N GLY A 141 -0.63 10.09 -16.93
CA GLY A 141 -0.96 11.36 -17.59
C GLY A 141 -1.63 12.47 -16.75
N ALA A 142 -1.76 12.31 -15.43
CA ALA A 142 -2.21 13.42 -14.60
C ALA A 142 -1.16 14.55 -14.65
N PRO A 143 -1.53 15.79 -15.03
CA PRO A 143 -0.64 16.92 -14.90
C PRO A 143 -0.21 17.01 -13.44
N THR A 144 1.10 17.13 -13.18
CA THR A 144 1.59 17.41 -11.82
C THR A 144 0.85 18.67 -11.33
N PRO A 145 0.04 18.58 -10.27
CA PRO A 145 -0.76 19.72 -9.84
C PRO A 145 0.16 20.90 -9.57
N ARG A 146 -0.11 22.04 -10.21
CA ARG A 146 0.60 23.27 -9.90
C ARG A 146 0.08 23.78 -8.57
N HIS A 147 0.75 23.37 -7.51
CA HIS A 147 0.47 23.87 -6.19
C HIS A 147 1.17 25.23 -6.01
N PRO A 148 0.47 26.29 -5.55
CA PRO A 148 1.07 27.61 -5.37
C PRO A 148 2.25 27.62 -4.38
N GLY A 149 2.41 26.57 -3.57
CA GLY A 149 3.54 26.37 -2.66
C GLY A 149 4.07 24.93 -2.65
N ARG A 150 5.24 24.73 -2.04
CA ARG A 150 5.85 23.42 -1.86
C ARG A 150 5.27 22.75 -0.62
N VAL A 151 4.55 21.64 -0.80
CA VAL A 151 4.00 20.83 0.30
C VAL A 151 5.04 19.79 0.77
N PRO A 152 5.50 19.83 2.04
CA PRO A 152 6.40 18.83 2.60
C PRO A 152 5.81 17.41 2.53
N THR A 153 6.65 16.45 2.15
CA THR A 153 6.28 15.02 2.11
C THR A 153 7.14 14.22 3.08
N ILE A 154 6.51 13.57 4.06
CA ILE A 154 7.14 12.70 5.05
C ILE A 154 6.95 11.25 4.58
N ALA A 155 8.03 10.48 4.47
CA ALA A 155 7.94 9.04 4.24
C ALA A 155 8.17 8.25 5.54
N VAL A 156 7.37 7.21 5.75
CA VAL A 156 7.54 6.24 6.83
C VAL A 156 7.95 4.91 6.23
N LEU A 157 9.16 4.49 6.57
CA LEU A 157 9.78 3.24 6.14
C LEU A 157 10.02 2.36 7.36
N GLY A 158 10.35 1.08 7.19
CA GLY A 158 10.65 0.25 8.34
C GLY A 158 11.50 -0.98 8.08
N THR A 159 11.89 -1.64 9.17
CA THR A 159 12.76 -2.83 9.12
C THR A 159 12.08 -4.01 8.43
N SER A 160 10.79 -4.23 8.72
CA SER A 160 10.03 -5.41 8.30
C SER A 160 8.52 -5.17 8.39
N MET A 161 7.72 -6.19 8.08
CA MET A 161 6.31 -6.25 8.46
C MET A 161 6.19 -6.10 9.99
N ASN A 162 5.09 -5.51 10.44
CA ASN A 162 4.80 -5.32 11.87
C ASN A 162 5.84 -4.51 12.68
N SER A 163 6.77 -3.82 12.02
CA SER A 163 7.72 -2.88 12.66
C SER A 163 7.07 -1.60 13.22
N GLY A 164 5.75 -1.43 13.05
CA GLY A 164 5.00 -0.27 13.56
C GLY A 164 4.86 0.90 12.59
N LYS A 165 5.04 0.68 11.27
CA LYS A 165 4.87 1.70 10.23
C LYS A 165 3.50 2.37 10.27
N THR A 166 2.41 1.60 10.21
CA THR A 166 1.03 2.11 10.25
C THR A 166 0.75 2.94 11.51
N THR A 167 1.17 2.44 12.68
CA THR A 167 1.04 3.16 13.95
C THR A 167 1.84 4.45 13.95
N THR A 168 3.04 4.44 13.37
CA THR A 168 3.90 5.63 13.25
C THR A 168 3.24 6.69 12.36
N VAL A 169 2.72 6.30 11.19
CA VAL A 169 1.96 7.19 10.29
C VAL A 169 0.75 7.78 11.01
N GLY A 170 -0.09 6.93 11.62
CA GLY A 170 -1.26 7.39 12.37
C GLY A 170 -0.89 8.36 13.49
N SER A 171 0.19 8.10 14.22
CA SER A 171 0.67 9.02 15.26
C SER A 171 1.12 10.37 14.68
N ILE A 172 1.88 10.38 13.59
CA ILE A 172 2.30 11.62 12.91
C ILE A 172 1.06 12.40 12.44
N VAL A 173 0.15 11.74 11.73
CA VAL A 173 -1.11 12.33 11.24
C VAL A 173 -1.88 12.95 12.40
N ARG A 174 -2.03 12.23 13.51
CA ARG A 174 -2.74 12.71 14.70
C ARG A 174 -2.09 13.94 15.32
N GLY A 175 -0.76 13.93 15.47
CA GLY A 175 -0.03 15.06 16.04
C GLY A 175 -0.12 16.32 15.19
N LEU A 176 0.10 16.18 13.88
CA LEU A 176 0.01 17.30 12.93
C LEU A 176 -1.42 17.85 12.79
N SER A 177 -2.43 16.97 12.74
CA SER A 177 -3.83 17.39 12.66
C SER A 177 -4.27 18.14 13.93
N ARG A 178 -3.82 17.69 15.12
CA ARG A 178 -4.05 18.41 16.38
C ARG A 178 -3.31 19.74 16.48
N ALA A 179 -2.23 19.91 15.72
CA ALA A 179 -1.54 21.18 15.57
C ALA A 179 -2.24 22.14 14.59
N GLY A 180 -3.39 21.75 14.01
CA GLY A 180 -4.18 22.56 13.10
C GLY A 180 -3.76 22.45 11.63
N LEU A 181 -2.87 21.52 11.29
CA LEU A 181 -2.46 21.28 9.91
C LEU A 181 -3.41 20.32 9.20
N THR A 182 -3.66 20.58 7.92
CA THR A 182 -4.36 19.67 7.01
C THR A 182 -3.39 18.61 6.53
N VAL A 183 -3.58 17.36 6.95
CA VAL A 183 -2.69 16.24 6.58
C VAL A 183 -3.36 15.36 5.56
N ALA A 184 -2.68 15.03 4.47
CA ALA A 184 -3.07 13.95 3.56
C ALA A 184 -2.14 12.75 3.77
N ALA A 185 -2.66 11.53 3.76
CA ALA A 185 -1.88 10.34 4.03
C ALA A 185 -2.08 9.29 2.94
N GLY A 186 -1.08 8.48 2.67
CA GLY A 186 -1.28 7.34 1.79
C GLY A 186 -0.29 6.20 1.94
N LYS A 187 -0.66 5.04 1.43
CA LYS A 187 0.17 3.84 1.41
C LYS A 187 0.55 3.50 -0.02
N VAL A 188 1.83 3.61 -0.35
CA VAL A 188 2.30 3.53 -1.75
C VAL A 188 2.65 2.13 -2.21
N THR A 189 2.86 1.22 -1.26
CA THR A 189 3.23 -0.17 -1.51
C THR A 189 2.62 -1.10 -0.46
N GLY A 190 2.52 -2.40 -0.77
CA GLY A 190 2.05 -3.44 0.16
C GLY A 190 1.04 -4.39 -0.46
N THR A 191 0.21 -5.00 0.40
CA THR A 191 -0.91 -5.89 0.03
C THR A 191 -2.24 -5.24 0.41
N GLY A 192 -3.23 -5.25 -0.48
CA GLY A 192 -4.47 -4.51 -0.31
C GLY A 192 -5.26 -4.97 0.92
N ALA A 193 -5.49 -4.04 1.84
CA ALA A 193 -6.31 -4.18 3.03
C ALA A 193 -6.71 -2.79 3.52
N GLY A 194 -7.92 -2.64 4.06
CA GLY A 194 -8.44 -1.35 4.53
C GLY A 194 -7.98 -0.98 5.94
N GLY A 195 -7.26 -1.88 6.63
CA GLY A 195 -6.72 -1.64 7.97
C GLY A 195 -5.81 -0.41 8.05
N ASP A 196 -4.84 -0.26 7.13
CA ASP A 196 -3.90 0.88 7.18
C ASP A 196 -4.58 2.21 6.81
N PRO A 197 -5.34 2.30 5.69
CA PRO A 197 -6.12 3.50 5.37
C PRO A 197 -7.10 3.90 6.48
N GLY A 198 -7.73 2.92 7.15
CA GLY A 198 -8.62 3.16 8.28
C GLY A 198 -7.90 3.86 9.44
N VAL A 199 -6.69 3.39 9.80
CA VAL A 199 -5.86 4.05 10.83
C VAL A 199 -5.52 5.49 10.43
N PHE A 200 -5.20 5.74 9.16
CA PHE A 200 -4.86 7.10 8.72
C PHE A 200 -6.06 8.05 8.83
N ALA A 201 -7.25 7.59 8.41
CA ALA A 201 -8.50 8.34 8.51
C ALA A 201 -8.87 8.63 9.96
N ASP A 202 -8.88 7.61 10.83
CA ASP A 202 -9.20 7.74 12.26
C ASP A 202 -8.21 8.62 13.02
N SER A 203 -6.98 8.74 12.49
CA SER A 203 -5.96 9.63 13.03
C SER A 203 -6.18 11.10 12.67
N GLY A 204 -7.06 11.40 11.71
CA GLY A 204 -7.40 12.76 11.30
C GLY A 204 -6.91 13.18 9.91
N ALA A 205 -6.47 12.24 9.07
CA ALA A 205 -6.09 12.57 7.70
C ALA A 205 -7.31 13.11 6.93
N SER A 206 -7.14 14.28 6.30
CA SER A 206 -8.14 14.94 5.46
C SER A 206 -8.43 14.19 4.16
N ARG A 207 -7.44 13.45 3.66
CA ARG A 207 -7.53 12.59 2.48
C ARG A 207 -6.64 11.38 2.69
N VAL A 208 -7.15 10.21 2.33
CA VAL A 208 -6.44 8.94 2.40
C VAL A 208 -6.49 8.24 1.05
N LEU A 209 -5.35 7.76 0.56
CA LEU A 209 -5.24 6.94 -0.64
C LEU A 209 -4.28 5.76 -0.40
N ASP A 210 -4.53 4.63 -1.05
CA ASP A 210 -3.58 3.55 -1.18
C ASP A 210 -3.44 3.10 -2.65
N PHE A 211 -2.49 2.20 -2.91
CA PHE A 211 -2.29 1.64 -4.25
C PHE A 211 -3.51 0.90 -4.83
N THR A 212 -4.48 0.49 -3.98
CA THR A 212 -5.72 -0.15 -4.45
C THR A 212 -6.69 0.86 -5.06
N ASP A 213 -6.59 2.16 -4.70
CA ASP A 213 -7.31 3.25 -5.38
C ASP A 213 -6.82 3.47 -6.83
N PHE A 214 -5.67 2.89 -7.18
CA PHE A 214 -5.10 2.87 -8.54
C PHE A 214 -5.25 1.49 -9.20
N GLY A 215 -6.02 0.58 -8.59
CA GLY A 215 -6.36 -0.72 -9.15
C GLY A 215 -5.27 -1.78 -9.00
N HIS A 216 -4.32 -1.59 -8.08
CA HIS A 216 -3.34 -2.62 -7.75
C HIS A 216 -3.81 -3.43 -6.54
N PRO A 217 -3.97 -4.76 -6.64
CA PRO A 217 -4.31 -5.59 -5.48
C PRO A 217 -3.14 -5.71 -4.48
N SER A 218 -1.92 -5.62 -4.99
CA SER A 218 -0.65 -5.74 -4.29
C SER A 218 0.43 -5.08 -5.14
N THR A 219 1.51 -4.61 -4.52
CA THR A 219 2.69 -4.10 -5.23
C THR A 219 3.83 -5.10 -5.33
N TYR A 220 3.69 -6.29 -4.73
CA TYR A 220 4.70 -7.34 -4.85
C TYR A 220 4.77 -7.87 -6.29
N LEU A 221 6.00 -8.11 -6.77
CA LEU A 221 6.32 -8.52 -8.13
C LEU A 221 6.06 -7.48 -9.24
N LEU A 222 5.64 -6.26 -8.90
CA LEU A 222 5.55 -5.19 -9.89
C LEU A 222 6.94 -4.71 -10.32
N PRO A 223 7.13 -4.33 -11.59
CA PRO A 223 8.36 -3.69 -12.06
C PRO A 223 8.61 -2.37 -11.32
N HIS A 224 9.89 -2.03 -11.11
CA HIS A 224 10.30 -0.81 -10.42
C HIS A 224 9.66 0.46 -10.99
N GLU A 225 9.65 0.62 -12.32
CA GLU A 225 9.07 1.79 -13.00
C GLU A 225 7.58 1.98 -12.67
N GLU A 226 6.84 0.88 -12.54
CA GLU A 226 5.43 0.89 -12.20
C GLU A 226 5.21 1.34 -10.74
N ILE A 227 6.07 0.88 -9.82
CA ILE A 227 6.02 1.28 -8.40
C ILE A 227 6.42 2.75 -8.23
N ALA A 228 7.45 3.21 -8.94
CA ALA A 228 7.87 4.60 -8.93
C ALA A 228 6.76 5.52 -9.51
N GLY A 229 6.15 5.12 -10.62
CA GLY A 229 5.00 5.81 -11.23
C GLY A 229 3.79 5.87 -10.30
N LEU A 230 3.44 4.74 -9.69
CA LEU A 230 2.34 4.63 -8.73
C LEU A 230 2.57 5.49 -7.48
N THR A 231 3.79 5.47 -6.93
CA THR A 231 4.17 6.30 -5.77
C THR A 231 3.99 7.78 -6.08
N ARG A 232 4.44 8.22 -7.27
CA ARG A 232 4.26 9.60 -7.74
C ARG A 232 2.78 9.93 -7.93
N ALA A 233 2.01 9.05 -8.56
CA ALA A 233 0.59 9.27 -8.84
C ALA A 233 -0.23 9.39 -7.54
N ILE A 234 0.00 8.52 -6.55
CA ILE A 234 -0.62 8.60 -5.22
C ILE A 234 -0.28 9.94 -4.57
N ARG A 235 1.00 10.30 -4.54
CA ARG A 235 1.46 11.55 -3.95
C ARG A 235 0.82 12.77 -4.63
N ASP A 236 0.82 12.82 -5.95
CA ASP A 236 0.28 13.95 -6.71
C ASP A 236 -1.23 14.07 -6.54
N GLU A 237 -1.95 12.95 -6.47
CA GLU A 237 -3.38 12.96 -6.16
C GLU A 237 -3.65 13.48 -4.73
N LEU A 238 -2.85 13.09 -3.73
CA LEU A 238 -2.96 13.63 -2.37
C LEU A 238 -2.75 15.15 -2.32
N LEU A 239 -1.93 15.73 -3.21
CA LEU A 239 -1.70 17.18 -3.27
C LEU A 239 -2.90 17.98 -3.79
N LEU A 240 -3.82 17.37 -4.56
CA LEU A 240 -4.99 18.07 -5.08
C LEU A 240 -5.91 18.62 -3.98
N GLY A 241 -5.86 18.03 -2.78
CA GLY A 241 -6.57 18.53 -1.60
C GLY A 241 -5.93 19.76 -0.94
N SER A 242 -4.81 20.25 -1.47
CA SER A 242 -4.00 21.32 -0.87
C SER A 242 -3.69 21.12 0.62
N PRO A 243 -3.19 19.93 1.02
CA PRO A 243 -2.80 19.70 2.40
C PRO A 243 -1.56 20.54 2.75
N ASP A 244 -1.38 20.81 4.03
CA ASP A 244 -0.17 21.40 4.57
C ASP A 244 0.99 20.39 4.55
N VAL A 245 0.70 19.09 4.71
CA VAL A 245 1.69 18.01 4.74
C VAL A 245 1.13 16.72 4.13
N VAL A 246 1.98 16.00 3.39
CA VAL A 246 1.70 14.63 2.92
C VAL A 246 2.51 13.62 3.73
N VAL A 247 1.89 12.54 4.21
CA VAL A 247 2.57 11.43 4.90
C VAL A 247 2.39 10.14 4.11
N LEU A 248 3.48 9.51 3.67
CA LEU A 248 3.46 8.29 2.87
C LEU A 248 4.01 7.11 3.65
N GLU A 249 3.25 6.04 3.77
CA GLU A 249 3.75 4.73 4.19
C GLU A 249 4.36 3.98 3.01
N VAL A 250 5.60 3.49 3.17
CA VAL A 250 6.25 2.56 2.25
C VAL A 250 6.36 1.19 2.92
N ALA A 251 5.66 0.20 2.37
CA ALA A 251 5.75 -1.20 2.76
C ALA A 251 6.52 -2.04 1.71
N ASP A 252 7.16 -3.16 2.04
CA ASP A 252 7.26 -3.73 3.37
C ASP A 252 8.54 -3.28 4.10
N GLY A 253 9.49 -4.19 4.34
CA GLY A 253 10.77 -3.88 4.97
C GLY A 253 11.78 -3.28 3.99
N LEU A 254 12.81 -2.62 4.50
CA LEU A 254 13.83 -1.93 3.69
C LEU A 254 14.59 -2.86 2.71
N PHE A 255 14.68 -4.15 3.00
CA PHE A 255 15.32 -5.16 2.14
C PHE A 255 14.35 -5.93 1.25
N GLN A 256 13.05 -5.69 1.39
CA GLN A 256 12.09 -6.19 0.43
C GLN A 256 12.41 -5.58 -0.96
N ARG A 257 12.43 -6.41 -2.01
CA ARG A 257 12.98 -6.05 -3.34
C ARG A 257 12.41 -4.73 -3.87
N GLU A 258 11.10 -4.60 -3.89
CA GLU A 258 10.39 -3.44 -4.39
C GLU A 258 10.66 -2.18 -3.55
N THR A 259 10.66 -2.29 -2.22
CA THR A 259 11.04 -1.19 -1.31
C THR A 259 12.47 -0.77 -1.55
N ALA A 260 13.42 -1.72 -1.61
CA ALA A 260 14.84 -1.46 -1.78
C ALA A 260 15.13 -0.72 -3.11
N GLN A 261 14.44 -1.10 -4.18
CA GLN A 261 14.54 -0.42 -5.47
C GLN A 261 13.92 0.97 -5.42
N LEU A 262 12.74 1.13 -4.81
CA LEU A 262 12.07 2.42 -4.67
C LEU A 262 12.90 3.43 -3.88
N VAL A 263 13.47 3.04 -2.73
CA VAL A 263 14.25 3.98 -1.89
C VAL A 263 15.60 4.34 -2.49
N ALA A 264 16.14 3.51 -3.39
CA ALA A 264 17.38 3.77 -4.10
C ALA A 264 17.17 4.68 -5.33
N ASP A 265 15.92 4.88 -5.77
CA ASP A 265 15.60 5.75 -6.88
C ASP A 265 15.75 7.24 -6.49
N PRO A 266 16.61 8.01 -7.18
CA PRO A 266 16.72 9.46 -6.95
C PRO A 266 15.39 10.22 -7.07
N ALA A 267 14.46 9.73 -7.90
CA ALA A 267 13.14 10.32 -8.02
C ALA A 267 12.35 10.21 -6.72
N PHE A 268 12.45 9.09 -6.00
CA PHE A 268 11.87 8.95 -4.65
C PHE A 268 12.50 9.94 -3.68
N GLY A 269 13.84 10.01 -3.65
CA GLY A 269 14.57 10.97 -2.80
C GLY A 269 14.17 12.43 -3.07
N SER A 270 13.87 12.80 -4.32
CA SER A 270 13.42 14.15 -4.68
C SER A 270 11.98 14.47 -4.22
N MET A 271 11.16 13.43 -3.99
CA MET A 271 9.77 13.57 -3.54
C MET A 271 9.64 13.67 -2.02
N VAL A 272 10.62 13.18 -1.26
CA VAL A 272 10.56 13.03 0.19
C VAL A 272 11.44 14.07 0.87
N ASP A 273 10.86 14.78 1.83
CA ASP A 273 11.51 15.88 2.56
C ASP A 273 11.93 15.49 3.96
N ALA A 274 11.32 14.44 4.51
CA ALA A 274 11.63 13.87 5.81
C ALA A 274 11.35 12.37 5.81
N VAL A 275 12.17 11.60 6.52
CA VAL A 275 11.95 10.18 6.76
C VAL A 275 11.81 9.91 8.25
N VAL A 276 10.79 9.14 8.62
CA VAL A 276 10.71 8.47 9.92
C VAL A 276 10.89 6.97 9.69
N PHE A 277 11.86 6.37 10.40
CA PHE A 277 12.14 4.95 10.26
C PHE A 277 11.54 4.16 11.43
N ALA A 278 10.54 3.32 11.15
CA ALA A 278 9.90 2.44 12.11
C ALA A 278 10.66 1.12 12.22
N ALA A 279 11.23 0.84 13.38
CA ALA A 279 12.08 -0.34 13.60
C ALA A 279 11.52 -1.28 14.67
N GLY A 280 11.77 -2.57 14.47
CA GLY A 280 11.40 -3.64 15.40
C GLY A 280 12.24 -3.66 16.68
N GLU A 281 13.53 -3.37 16.54
CA GLU A 281 14.53 -3.41 17.62
C GLU A 281 15.71 -2.46 17.34
N ALA A 282 16.61 -2.30 18.31
CA ALA A 282 17.65 -1.27 18.31
C ALA A 282 18.72 -1.45 17.23
N LEU A 283 19.22 -2.67 16.99
CA LEU A 283 20.24 -2.97 15.98
C LEU A 283 19.70 -2.71 14.57
N GLY A 284 18.47 -3.14 14.28
CA GLY A 284 17.77 -2.91 13.03
C GLY A 284 17.47 -1.43 12.81
N ALA A 285 17.22 -0.67 13.88
CA ALA A 285 17.14 0.78 13.80
C ALA A 285 18.47 1.41 13.37
N VAL A 286 19.60 0.96 13.93
CA VAL A 286 20.95 1.43 13.55
C VAL A 286 21.26 1.09 12.10
N ALA A 287 21.13 -0.18 11.71
CA ALA A 287 21.41 -0.64 10.35
C ALA A 287 20.50 0.03 9.31
N GLY A 288 19.21 0.20 9.63
CA GLY A 288 18.27 0.88 8.75
C GLY A 288 18.58 2.37 8.59
N LEU A 289 18.94 3.06 9.68
CA LEU A 289 19.38 4.45 9.63
C LEU A 289 20.63 4.62 8.75
N GLU A 290 21.64 3.78 8.97
CA GLU A 290 22.87 3.78 8.17
C GLU A 290 22.57 3.58 6.69
N ARG A 291 21.71 2.61 6.36
CA ARG A 291 21.30 2.33 4.98
C ARG A 291 20.59 3.52 4.35
N LEU A 292 19.59 4.10 5.00
CA LEU A 292 18.84 5.23 4.47
C LEU A 292 19.74 6.47 4.28
N ARG A 293 20.67 6.71 5.21
CA ARG A 293 21.65 7.79 5.07
C ARG A 293 22.65 7.56 3.94
N SER A 294 23.05 6.31 3.70
CA SER A 294 23.91 5.96 2.55
C SER A 294 23.23 6.27 1.20
N LEU A 295 21.90 6.32 1.18
CA LEU A 295 21.08 6.71 0.03
C LEU A 295 20.76 8.22 0.01
N GLY A 296 21.28 9.01 0.95
CA GLY A 296 21.05 10.45 1.03
C GLY A 296 19.65 10.85 1.54
N LEU A 297 18.89 9.92 2.15
CA LEU A 297 17.53 10.21 2.62
C LEU A 297 17.54 10.99 3.96
N PRO A 298 16.65 11.99 4.12
CA PRO A 298 16.63 12.88 5.28
C PRO A 298 15.93 12.23 6.49
N VAL A 299 16.58 11.25 7.12
CA VAL A 299 16.01 10.58 8.31
C VAL A 299 16.02 11.53 9.52
N MET A 300 14.83 11.87 10.01
CA MET A 300 14.63 12.83 11.10
C MET A 300 14.41 12.16 12.46
N ALA A 301 13.82 10.96 12.48
CA ALA A 301 13.53 10.24 13.70
C ALA A 301 13.44 8.72 13.47
N VAL A 302 13.63 7.96 14.54
CA VAL A 302 13.28 6.55 14.62
C VAL A 302 12.04 6.38 15.50
N SER A 303 11.16 5.45 15.10
CA SER A 303 9.97 5.06 15.85
C SER A 303 9.73 3.55 15.69
N GLY A 304 8.48 3.09 15.80
CA GLY A 304 8.09 1.71 15.57
C GLY A 304 8.00 0.86 16.82
N LEU A 305 7.96 -0.46 16.63
CA LEU A 305 7.69 -1.45 17.68
C LEU A 305 8.71 -1.40 18.82
N LEU A 306 9.98 -1.07 18.54
CA LEU A 306 11.00 -0.94 19.59
C LEU A 306 10.61 0.05 20.69
N THR A 307 9.79 1.06 20.36
CA THR A 307 9.35 2.09 21.29
C THR A 307 8.32 1.60 22.32
N ALA A 308 7.81 0.38 22.15
CA ALA A 308 6.99 -0.30 23.16
C ALA A 308 7.83 -0.81 24.34
N SER A 309 9.16 -0.92 24.19
CA SER A 309 10.09 -1.34 25.25
C SER A 309 10.96 -0.16 25.69
N PRO A 310 10.88 0.29 26.96
CA PRO A 310 11.76 1.34 27.47
C PRO A 310 13.24 0.99 27.35
N LEU A 311 13.62 -0.27 27.59
CA LEU A 311 15.01 -0.72 27.49
C LEU A 311 15.52 -0.68 26.04
N ALA A 312 14.75 -1.23 25.09
CA ALA A 312 15.14 -1.20 23.68
C ALA A 312 15.19 0.24 23.12
N THR A 313 14.32 1.11 23.65
CA THR A 313 14.35 2.54 23.31
C THR A 313 15.64 3.21 23.77
N GLU A 314 16.09 2.93 25.00
CA GLU A 314 17.35 3.49 25.52
C GLU A 314 18.58 2.92 24.81
N GLU A 315 18.59 1.62 24.51
CA GLU A 315 19.63 1.00 23.67
C GLU A 315 19.73 1.70 22.31
N ALA A 316 18.60 1.91 21.64
CA ALA A 316 18.56 2.61 20.36
C ALA A 316 19.06 4.07 20.50
N ARG A 317 18.65 4.81 21.54
CA ARG A 317 19.13 6.18 21.81
C ARG A 317 20.63 6.26 22.03
N GLY A 318 21.24 5.22 22.62
CA GLY A 318 22.69 5.15 22.83
C GLY A 318 23.51 5.08 21.54
N HIS A 319 22.90 4.62 20.44
CA HIS A 319 23.59 4.41 19.16
C HIS A 319 23.07 5.29 18.01
N LEU A 320 21.88 5.87 18.14
CA LEU A 320 21.25 6.67 17.09
C LEU A 320 21.52 8.17 17.29
N PRO A 321 22.08 8.86 16.29
CA PRO A 321 22.25 10.32 16.32
C PRO A 321 20.97 11.09 15.93
N VAL A 322 19.84 10.39 15.79
CA VAL A 322 18.50 10.98 15.58
C VAL A 322 17.62 10.63 16.78
N PRO A 323 16.62 11.47 17.09
CA PRO A 323 15.72 11.16 18.19
C PRO A 323 14.92 9.86 17.96
N VAL A 324 14.67 9.15 19.06
CA VAL A 324 13.74 8.02 19.12
C VAL A 324 12.44 8.47 19.77
N TRP A 325 11.35 8.48 19.02
CA TRP A 325 10.03 8.95 19.45
C TRP A 325 8.96 7.86 19.35
N GLY A 326 8.25 7.62 20.44
CA GLY A 326 7.12 6.69 20.48
C GLY A 326 5.81 7.29 19.95
N PRO A 327 4.74 6.49 19.84
CA PRO A 327 3.44 6.90 19.32
C PRO A 327 2.86 8.14 20.03
N GLU A 328 2.86 8.19 21.36
CA GLU A 328 2.30 9.32 22.12
C GLU A 328 3.02 10.64 21.86
N GLN A 329 4.35 10.55 21.72
CA GLN A 329 5.21 11.69 21.40
C GLN A 329 4.92 12.22 20.00
N LEU A 330 4.78 11.32 19.02
CA LEU A 330 4.43 11.65 17.64
C LEU A 330 2.97 12.12 17.50
N ALA A 331 2.04 11.63 18.32
CA ALA A 331 0.66 12.10 18.38
C ALA A 331 0.49 13.44 19.13
N GLY A 332 1.60 14.00 19.61
CA GLY A 332 1.70 15.27 20.30
C GLY A 332 2.55 16.31 19.55
N PRO A 333 3.08 17.33 20.25
CA PRO A 333 3.77 18.45 19.63
C PRO A 333 5.03 18.09 18.83
N LYS A 334 5.65 16.92 19.07
CA LYS A 334 6.88 16.51 18.36
C LYS A 334 6.64 16.23 16.88
N ALA A 335 5.40 15.96 16.47
CA ALA A 335 5.06 15.80 15.05
C ALA A 335 5.48 17.03 14.23
N ALA A 336 5.31 18.24 14.78
CA ALA A 336 5.65 19.47 14.09
C ALA A 336 7.15 19.58 13.74
N ALA A 337 8.02 18.93 14.53
CA ALA A 337 9.46 18.89 14.25
C ALA A 337 9.81 18.04 13.02
N LEU A 338 8.89 17.22 12.50
CA LEU A 338 9.05 16.45 11.27
C LEU A 338 8.71 17.24 10.00
N VAL A 339 8.16 18.45 10.14
CA VAL A 339 7.75 19.28 9.01
C VAL A 339 8.84 20.33 8.77
N PRO A 340 9.75 20.11 7.80
CA PRO A 340 10.77 21.10 7.49
C PRO A 340 10.14 22.40 6.98
N PRO A 341 10.68 23.57 7.34
CA PRO A 341 10.16 24.85 6.85
C PRO A 341 10.34 24.92 5.33
N VAL A 342 9.29 25.34 4.62
CA VAL A 342 9.26 25.40 3.15
C VAL A 342 10.44 26.19 2.57
N SER A 343 10.86 27.25 3.24
CA SER A 343 12.00 28.09 2.84
C SER A 343 13.37 27.40 2.91
N ALA A 344 13.50 26.33 3.70
CA ALA A 344 14.74 25.56 3.83
C ALA A 344 14.82 24.38 2.86
N LEU A 345 13.76 24.12 2.11
CA LEU A 345 13.68 22.96 1.25
C LEU A 345 14.27 23.26 -0.14
N PRO A 346 15.03 22.33 -0.73
CA PRO A 346 15.59 22.52 -2.06
C PRO A 346 14.48 22.62 -3.10
N ALA A 347 14.72 23.41 -4.14
CA ALA A 347 13.88 23.44 -5.33
C ALA A 347 13.80 22.02 -5.92
N ARG A 348 12.59 21.56 -6.23
CA ARG A 348 12.43 20.26 -6.89
C ARG A 348 12.78 20.41 -8.37
N PRO A 349 13.51 19.46 -8.96
CA PRO A 349 13.68 19.43 -10.40
C PRO A 349 12.31 19.38 -11.07
N GLU A 350 12.10 20.18 -12.11
CA GLU A 350 10.90 20.05 -12.95
C GLU A 350 10.82 18.60 -13.43
N SER A 351 9.67 17.96 -13.24
CA SER A 351 9.43 16.61 -13.74
C SER A 351 9.57 16.62 -15.27
N ALA A 352 10.71 16.12 -15.77
CA ALA A 352 10.89 15.84 -17.18
C ALA A 352 9.77 14.89 -17.60
N ARG A 353 8.97 15.30 -18.59
CA ARG A 353 7.95 14.45 -19.21
C ARG A 353 8.66 13.21 -19.76
N ILE A 354 8.47 12.06 -19.12
CA ILE A 354 8.87 10.79 -19.72
C ILE A 354 7.86 10.55 -20.84
N HIS A 355 8.20 10.98 -22.04
CA HIS A 355 7.49 10.59 -23.25
C HIS A 355 7.71 9.09 -23.43
N ALA A 356 6.65 8.29 -23.29
CA ALA A 356 6.65 6.93 -23.80
C ALA A 356 6.93 6.99 -25.31
N ALA A 357 8.13 6.60 -25.71
CA ALA A 357 8.46 6.41 -27.11
C ALA A 357 7.65 5.21 -27.62
N SER A 358 6.51 5.50 -28.25
CA SER A 358 5.83 4.54 -29.12
C SER A 358 6.66 4.44 -30.40
N SER A 359 7.58 3.48 -30.44
CA SER A 359 8.11 2.97 -31.71
C SER A 359 7.22 1.82 -32.17
N ALA A 360 6.06 2.16 -32.73
CA ALA A 360 5.38 1.26 -33.64
C ALA A 360 5.98 1.53 -35.03
N GLU A 361 6.95 0.70 -35.44
CA GLU A 361 7.29 0.61 -36.85
C GLU A 361 6.12 -0.03 -37.61
N PRO A 362 5.63 0.59 -38.70
CA PRO A 362 4.66 -0.06 -39.56
C PRO A 362 5.41 -1.05 -40.44
N VAL A 363 5.15 -2.35 -40.28
CA VAL A 363 5.48 -3.32 -41.33
C VAL A 363 4.50 -3.06 -42.48
N ALA A 364 5.03 -2.51 -43.57
CA ALA A 364 4.32 -2.27 -44.81
C ALA A 364 4.27 -3.55 -45.66
N VAL A 365 3.06 -3.85 -46.14
CA VAL A 365 2.62 -4.71 -47.27
C VAL A 365 3.09 -6.17 -47.27
#